data_AF-A0A0D7KPR8-F1
#
_entry.id   AF-A0A0D7KPR8-F1
#
_cell.length_a   1.000
_cell.length_b   1.000
_cell.length_c   1.000
_cell.angle_alpha   90.00
_cell.angle_beta   90.00
_cell.angle_gamma   90.00
#
_symmetry.space_group_name_H-M   'P 1'
#
loop_
_entity.id
_entity.type
_entity.pdbx_description
1 polymer ?
#
loop_
_entity_poly.entity_id
_entity_poly.type
_entity_poly.pdbx_seq_one_letter_code
_entity_poly.pdbx_strand_id
1 'polypeptide(L)'
;MSFYGTIDSIKWFTVWDLILSALNLFVLIWYAVPIQKYYRWLDFVPSIALLGAVISILDGDTSDLSLLIYAWTFLLFVCTIKKVFKASRRILVPKYRVWRIVICTVGVIPLIAALMLAGQLRYNPDSELSNMSYSQAFVEMNERLSMEYPFGDWKKINWEALRSKFEPIFQKAEQNQDKALYYQTLKEYISSIPDGHVGLKENKSELKAEIGGGFGITTIRLDDGTILVNKVIKGSAAEQKGIKVGAEIVTWDGRDAKEAYNNSGFIVTSLATEQAKMHHQGLLMTRAPIGKEVQVAFINLNETKPKRLHFRHMTTTS
;
A
#
# COMPACT_ATOMS: atom_id res chain seq x y z
N MET A 1 -21.57 -8.73 -9.35
CA MET A 1 -20.16 -8.57 -9.82
C MET A 1 -20.20 -8.21 -11.29
N SER A 2 -19.51 -7.16 -11.71
CA SER A 2 -19.34 -6.89 -13.15
C SER A 2 -18.38 -7.93 -13.75
N PHE A 3 -18.53 -8.21 -15.03
CA PHE A 3 -17.59 -9.05 -15.79
C PHE A 3 -16.14 -8.55 -15.63
N TYR A 4 -15.96 -7.22 -15.64
CA TYR A 4 -14.67 -6.57 -15.42
C TYR A 4 -14.08 -6.82 -14.02
N GLY A 5 -14.88 -6.81 -12.96
CA GLY A 5 -14.40 -7.13 -11.61
C GLY A 5 -13.97 -8.60 -11.45
N THR A 6 -14.54 -9.51 -12.26
CA THR A 6 -14.15 -10.92 -12.26
C THR A 6 -12.80 -11.11 -12.95
N ILE A 7 -12.50 -10.32 -13.99
CA ILE A 7 -11.20 -10.33 -14.67
C ILE A 7 -10.12 -9.66 -13.81
N ASP A 8 -10.44 -8.55 -13.13
CA ASP A 8 -9.51 -7.89 -12.20
C ASP A 8 -9.08 -8.80 -11.04
N SER A 9 -9.91 -9.78 -10.67
CA SER A 9 -9.60 -10.74 -9.61
C SER A 9 -8.41 -11.65 -9.94
N ILE A 10 -8.02 -11.75 -11.21
CA ILE A 10 -6.85 -12.53 -11.67
C ILE A 10 -5.55 -12.02 -11.03
N LYS A 11 -5.44 -10.73 -10.69
CA LYS A 11 -4.23 -10.16 -10.07
C LYS A 11 -3.91 -10.77 -8.71
N TRP A 12 -4.89 -11.41 -8.08
CA TRP A 12 -4.72 -12.13 -6.81
C TRP A 12 -4.25 -13.58 -7.00
N PHE A 13 -4.00 -14.05 -8.21
CA PHE A 13 -3.52 -15.42 -8.44
C PHE A 13 -2.00 -15.41 -8.63
N THR A 14 -1.29 -16.38 -8.04
CA THR A 14 0.09 -16.65 -8.46
C THR A 14 0.12 -17.28 -9.85
N VAL A 15 1.31 -17.30 -10.45
CA VAL A 15 1.57 -18.08 -11.66
C VAL A 15 1.18 -19.55 -11.45
N TRP A 16 1.47 -20.12 -10.28
CA TRP A 16 1.08 -21.49 -9.94
C TRP A 16 -0.44 -21.65 -9.84
N ASP A 17 -1.14 -20.74 -9.15
CA ASP A 17 -2.60 -20.76 -9.03
C ASP A 17 -3.27 -20.73 -10.42
N LEU A 18 -2.74 -19.91 -11.35
CA LEU A 18 -3.24 -19.83 -12.73
C LEU A 18 -2.99 -21.11 -13.52
N ILE A 19 -1.76 -21.66 -13.44
CA ILE A 19 -1.41 -22.92 -14.10
C ILE A 19 -2.31 -24.06 -13.60
N LEU A 20 -2.45 -24.20 -12.29
CA LEU A 20 -3.27 -25.25 -11.67
C LEU A 20 -4.74 -25.10 -12.04
N SER A 21 -5.27 -23.88 -12.01
CA SER A 21 -6.64 -23.59 -12.43
C SER A 21 -6.88 -23.95 -13.90
N ALA A 22 -5.92 -23.64 -14.79
CA ALA A 22 -5.99 -24.01 -16.20
C ALA A 22 -5.93 -25.53 -16.42
N LEU A 23 -5.05 -26.24 -15.71
CA LEU A 23 -4.94 -27.71 -15.79
C LEU A 23 -6.22 -28.38 -15.27
N ASN A 24 -6.78 -27.91 -14.16
CA ASN A 24 -8.02 -28.42 -13.59
C ASN A 24 -9.21 -28.19 -14.54
N LEU A 25 -9.31 -26.99 -15.13
CA LEU A 25 -10.33 -26.68 -16.12
C LEU A 25 -10.19 -27.56 -17.36
N PHE A 26 -8.95 -27.77 -17.85
CA PHE A 26 -8.67 -28.66 -18.96
C PHE A 26 -9.13 -30.09 -18.66
N VAL A 27 -8.83 -30.62 -17.47
CA VAL A 27 -9.27 -31.95 -17.04
C VAL A 27 -10.81 -32.01 -17.02
N LEU A 28 -11.49 -31.02 -16.46
CA LEU A 28 -12.96 -30.99 -16.42
C LEU A 28 -13.57 -30.95 -17.83
N ILE A 29 -13.04 -30.14 -18.74
CA ILE A 29 -13.50 -30.06 -20.14
C ILE A 29 -13.25 -31.38 -20.88
N TRP A 30 -12.04 -31.93 -20.74
CA TRP A 30 -11.66 -33.22 -21.32
C TRP A 30 -12.58 -34.35 -20.84
N TYR A 31 -12.94 -34.34 -19.56
CA TYR A 31 -13.90 -35.28 -19.01
C TYR A 31 -15.36 -34.88 -19.26
N ALA A 32 -15.70 -33.68 -19.69
CA ALA A 32 -17.08 -33.36 -20.11
C ALA A 32 -17.33 -33.79 -21.57
N VAL A 33 -16.38 -33.53 -22.46
CA VAL A 33 -16.52 -33.71 -23.91
C VAL A 33 -16.14 -35.15 -24.33
N PRO A 34 -16.92 -35.83 -25.18
CA PRO A 34 -16.50 -37.10 -25.75
C PRO A 34 -15.39 -36.87 -26.77
N ILE A 35 -14.23 -37.48 -26.54
CA ILE A 35 -13.09 -37.33 -27.44
C ILE A 35 -13.11 -38.44 -28.48
N GLN A 36 -12.87 -38.09 -29.74
CA GLN A 36 -12.78 -39.05 -30.86
C GLN A 36 -11.47 -39.84 -30.83
N LYS A 37 -10.36 -39.24 -30.39
CA LYS A 37 -9.01 -39.84 -30.34
C LYS A 37 -8.43 -39.80 -28.92
N TYR A 38 -8.20 -40.96 -28.33
CA TYR A 38 -7.65 -41.10 -26.98
C TYR A 38 -6.13 -41.04 -26.99
N TYR A 39 -5.55 -40.19 -26.14
CA TYR A 39 -4.12 -40.10 -25.90
C TYR A 39 -3.80 -40.43 -24.45
N ARG A 40 -3.00 -41.48 -24.22
CA ARG A 40 -2.68 -41.98 -22.87
C ARG A 40 -1.97 -40.94 -21.99
N TRP A 41 -1.15 -40.07 -22.59
CA TRP A 41 -0.40 -39.07 -21.83
C TRP A 41 -1.32 -38.06 -21.11
N LEU A 42 -2.55 -37.86 -21.61
CA LEU A 42 -3.53 -36.96 -20.98
C LEU A 42 -4.06 -37.49 -19.64
N ASP A 43 -4.00 -38.79 -19.39
CA ASP A 43 -4.39 -39.34 -18.08
C ASP A 43 -3.40 -38.97 -16.97
N PHE A 44 -2.20 -38.47 -17.31
CA PHE A 44 -1.20 -37.99 -16.35
C PHE A 44 -1.33 -36.50 -16.02
N VAL A 45 -2.19 -35.74 -16.72
CA VAL A 45 -2.38 -34.30 -16.47
C VAL A 45 -2.77 -34.01 -15.01
N PRO A 46 -3.70 -34.75 -14.37
CA PRO A 46 -4.00 -34.55 -12.95
C PRO A 46 -2.80 -34.82 -12.03
N SER A 47 -1.93 -35.77 -12.38
CA SER A 47 -0.69 -36.05 -11.63
C SER A 47 0.31 -34.90 -11.76
N ILE A 48 0.44 -34.32 -12.97
CA ILE A 48 1.28 -33.14 -13.22
C ILE A 48 0.76 -31.95 -12.42
N ALA A 49 -0.56 -31.73 -12.39
CA ALA A 49 -1.17 -30.68 -11.60
C ALA A 49 -0.89 -30.88 -10.09
N LEU A 50 -1.01 -32.11 -9.59
CA LEU A 50 -0.68 -32.41 -8.19
C LEU A 50 0.80 -32.14 -7.87
N LEU A 51 1.72 -32.50 -8.77
CA LEU A 51 3.14 -32.19 -8.62
C LEU A 51 3.39 -30.67 -8.60
N GLY A 52 2.73 -29.92 -9.48
CA GLY A 52 2.79 -28.46 -9.48
C GLY A 52 2.30 -27.85 -8.16
N ALA A 53 1.23 -28.38 -7.58
CA ALA A 53 0.74 -27.96 -6.26
C ALA A 53 1.77 -28.24 -5.16
N VAL A 54 2.42 -29.41 -5.18
CA VAL A 54 3.50 -29.74 -4.22
C VAL A 54 4.69 -28.79 -4.36
N ILE A 55 5.12 -28.48 -5.60
CA ILE A 55 6.20 -27.52 -5.84
C ILE A 55 5.83 -26.14 -5.29
N SER A 56 4.62 -25.65 -5.57
CA SER A 56 4.15 -24.36 -5.08
C SER A 56 4.12 -24.27 -3.54
N ILE A 57 3.75 -25.36 -2.86
CA ILE A 57 3.82 -25.45 -1.39
C ILE A 57 5.28 -25.41 -0.90
N LEU A 58 6.21 -26.08 -1.60
CA LEU A 58 7.63 -26.07 -1.26
C LEU A 58 8.27 -24.70 -1.50
N ASP A 59 7.79 -23.96 -2.51
CA ASP A 59 8.15 -22.55 -2.75
C ASP A 59 7.56 -21.60 -1.68
N GLY A 60 6.68 -22.11 -0.80
CA GLY A 60 6.17 -21.41 0.38
C GLY A 60 4.76 -20.82 0.23
N ASP A 61 4.09 -20.99 -0.91
CA ASP A 61 2.76 -20.42 -1.12
C ASP A 61 1.68 -21.24 -0.39
N THR A 62 1.26 -20.73 0.75
CA THR A 62 0.29 -21.34 1.67
C THR A 62 -0.93 -20.45 1.90
N SER A 63 -1.21 -19.52 0.99
CA SER A 63 -2.40 -18.66 1.08
C SER A 63 -3.70 -19.48 1.04
N ASP A 64 -4.77 -18.99 1.67
CA ASP A 64 -6.07 -19.71 1.69
C ASP A 64 -6.61 -19.94 0.28
N LEU A 65 -6.38 -18.99 -0.63
CA LEU A 65 -6.71 -19.12 -2.06
C LEU A 65 -5.97 -20.30 -2.69
N SER A 66 -4.65 -20.38 -2.50
CA SER A 66 -3.83 -21.44 -3.05
C SER A 66 -4.18 -22.80 -2.43
N LEU A 67 -4.42 -22.86 -1.12
CA LEU A 67 -4.89 -24.07 -0.43
C LEU A 67 -6.23 -24.58 -0.99
N LEU A 68 -7.17 -23.69 -1.31
CA LEU A 68 -8.42 -24.06 -1.98
C LEU A 68 -8.17 -24.68 -3.35
N ILE A 69 -7.27 -24.10 -4.15
CA ILE A 69 -6.90 -24.62 -5.47
C ILE A 69 -6.17 -25.96 -5.34
N TYR A 70 -5.27 -26.13 -4.37
CA TYR A 70 -4.56 -27.38 -4.13
C TYR A 70 -5.52 -28.49 -3.69
N ALA A 71 -6.44 -28.20 -2.77
CA ALA A 71 -7.47 -29.15 -2.32
C ALA A 71 -8.34 -29.62 -3.49
N TRP A 72 -8.74 -28.69 -4.37
CA TRP A 72 -9.50 -29.02 -5.56
C TRP A 72 -8.69 -29.86 -6.56
N THR A 73 -7.43 -29.51 -6.78
CA THR A 73 -6.48 -30.25 -7.63
C THR A 73 -6.30 -31.69 -7.12
N PHE A 74 -6.13 -31.85 -5.80
CA PHE A 74 -6.02 -33.15 -5.16
C PHE A 74 -7.28 -33.99 -5.34
N LEU A 75 -8.47 -33.39 -5.17
CA LEU A 75 -9.73 -34.09 -5.38
C LEU A 75 -9.89 -34.58 -6.83
N LEU A 76 -9.54 -33.74 -7.81
CA LEU A 76 -9.56 -34.13 -9.22
C LEU A 76 -8.56 -35.26 -9.52
N PHE A 77 -7.38 -35.21 -8.91
CA PHE A 77 -6.40 -36.29 -9.00
C PHE A 77 -6.97 -37.60 -8.43
N VAL A 78 -7.53 -37.60 -7.22
CA VAL A 78 -8.13 -38.81 -6.61
C VAL A 78 -9.25 -39.37 -7.46
N CYS A 79 -10.09 -38.52 -8.06
CA CYS A 79 -11.15 -38.95 -8.97
C CYS A 79 -10.62 -39.61 -10.26
N THR A 80 -9.40 -39.28 -10.69
CA THR A 80 -8.82 -39.71 -11.97
C THR A 80 -7.68 -40.73 -11.84
N ILE A 81 -7.14 -40.94 -10.64
CA ILE A 81 -5.95 -41.75 -10.36
C ILE A 81 -6.04 -43.18 -10.90
N LYS A 82 -7.23 -43.78 -10.91
CA LYS A 82 -7.43 -45.14 -11.43
C LYS A 82 -7.00 -45.28 -12.89
N LYS A 83 -7.12 -44.22 -13.70
CA LYS A 83 -6.71 -44.23 -15.11
C LYS A 83 -5.21 -44.16 -15.31
N VAL A 84 -4.49 -43.57 -14.36
CA VAL A 84 -3.01 -43.56 -14.37
C VAL A 84 -2.49 -44.99 -14.33
N PHE A 85 -3.08 -45.84 -13.48
CA PHE A 85 -2.68 -47.25 -13.34
C PHE A 85 -3.30 -48.17 -14.39
N LYS A 86 -4.54 -47.90 -14.82
CA LYS A 86 -5.26 -48.77 -15.77
C LYS A 86 -5.70 -47.98 -17.01
N ALA A 87 -4.89 -48.09 -18.06
CA ALA A 87 -5.19 -47.47 -19.35
C ALA A 87 -6.53 -47.97 -19.93
N SER A 88 -7.39 -47.03 -20.32
CA SER A 88 -8.67 -47.36 -20.96
C SER A 88 -8.45 -47.59 -22.46
N ARG A 89 -8.46 -48.85 -22.90
CA ARG A 89 -8.21 -49.20 -24.31
C ARG A 89 -9.42 -49.01 -25.25
N ARG A 90 -10.63 -48.73 -24.71
CA ARG A 90 -11.84 -48.43 -25.49
C ARG A 90 -12.58 -47.24 -24.88
N ILE A 91 -12.90 -46.24 -25.70
CA ILE A 91 -13.86 -45.19 -25.35
C ILE A 91 -15.25 -45.77 -25.61
N LEU A 92 -15.79 -46.56 -24.67
CA LEU A 92 -17.24 -46.80 -24.67
C LEU A 92 -17.90 -45.46 -24.37
N VAL A 93 -18.82 -45.01 -25.23
CA VAL A 93 -19.66 -43.86 -24.94
C VAL A 93 -20.27 -44.10 -23.55
N PRO A 94 -19.96 -43.27 -22.55
CA PRO A 94 -20.31 -43.61 -21.18
C PRO A 94 -21.84 -43.70 -21.09
N LYS A 95 -22.34 -44.82 -20.52
CA LYS A 95 -23.78 -45.06 -20.28
C LYS A 95 -24.45 -43.89 -19.55
N TYR A 96 -23.67 -43.13 -18.77
CA TYR A 96 -24.08 -41.97 -17.99
C TYR A 96 -23.43 -40.66 -18.49
N ARG A 97 -23.40 -40.44 -19.81
CA ARG A 97 -22.77 -39.25 -20.42
C ARG A 97 -23.30 -37.93 -19.87
N VAL A 98 -24.63 -37.80 -19.72
CA VAL A 98 -25.26 -36.58 -19.19
C VAL A 98 -24.80 -36.31 -17.75
N TRP A 99 -24.80 -37.34 -16.90
CA TRP A 99 -24.30 -37.23 -15.52
C TRP A 99 -22.83 -36.82 -15.45
N ARG A 100 -21.98 -37.34 -16.34
CA ARG A 100 -20.57 -36.95 -16.41
C ARG A 100 -20.40 -35.47 -16.74
N ILE A 101 -21.18 -34.96 -17.68
CA ILE A 101 -21.20 -33.53 -18.04
C ILE A 101 -21.65 -32.71 -16.83
N VAL A 102 -22.76 -33.07 -16.18
CA VAL A 102 -23.27 -32.36 -15.00
C VAL A 102 -22.24 -32.32 -13.87
N ILE A 103 -21.57 -33.44 -13.58
CA ILE A 103 -20.52 -33.50 -12.56
C ILE A 103 -19.34 -32.59 -12.94
N CYS A 104 -18.91 -32.60 -14.21
CA CYS A 104 -17.81 -31.75 -14.65
C CYS A 104 -18.19 -30.26 -14.62
N THR A 105 -19.43 -29.90 -14.95
CA THR A 105 -19.90 -28.52 -14.87
C THR A 105 -20.00 -28.04 -13.42
N VAL A 106 -20.47 -28.89 -12.50
CA VAL A 106 -20.44 -28.61 -11.05
C VAL A 106 -18.99 -28.50 -10.55
N GLY A 107 -18.08 -29.30 -11.12
CA GLY A 107 -16.65 -29.22 -10.82
C GLY A 107 -15.97 -27.90 -11.24
N VAL A 108 -16.61 -27.07 -12.07
CA VAL A 108 -16.08 -25.73 -12.39
C VAL A 108 -16.40 -24.72 -11.26
N ILE A 109 -17.40 -25.00 -10.41
CA ILE A 109 -17.86 -24.07 -9.37
C ILE A 109 -16.73 -23.65 -8.42
N PRO A 110 -15.85 -24.54 -7.91
CA PRO A 110 -14.73 -24.13 -7.05
C PRO A 110 -13.75 -23.17 -7.73
N LEU A 111 -13.53 -23.31 -9.05
CA LEU A 111 -12.67 -22.39 -9.81
C LEU A 111 -13.34 -21.00 -9.96
N ILE A 112 -14.65 -20.97 -10.19
CA ILE A 112 -15.42 -19.72 -10.23
C ILE A 112 -15.44 -19.06 -8.85
N ALA A 113 -15.63 -19.84 -7.78
CA ALA A 113 -15.59 -19.35 -6.41
C ALA A 113 -14.21 -18.80 -6.04
N ALA A 114 -13.13 -19.48 -6.44
CA ALA A 114 -11.76 -18.99 -6.28
C ALA A 114 -11.57 -17.63 -6.98
N LEU A 115 -12.07 -17.46 -8.20
CA LEU A 115 -12.01 -16.18 -8.91
C LEU A 115 -12.84 -15.10 -8.22
N MET A 116 -14.06 -15.41 -7.78
CA MET A 116 -14.96 -14.44 -7.13
C MET A 116 -14.45 -14.00 -5.76
N LEU A 117 -13.80 -14.90 -5.02
CA LEU A 117 -13.35 -14.68 -3.66
C LEU A 117 -11.84 -14.45 -3.56
N ALA A 118 -11.14 -14.33 -4.70
CA ALA A 118 -9.67 -14.30 -4.77
C ALA A 118 -9.07 -13.24 -3.85
N GLY A 119 -9.58 -12.01 -3.93
CA GLY A 119 -9.13 -10.91 -3.09
C GLY A 119 -9.38 -11.17 -1.60
N GLN A 120 -10.51 -11.77 -1.22
CA GLN A 120 -10.81 -12.07 0.19
C GLN A 120 -9.95 -13.21 0.73
N LEU A 121 -9.75 -14.26 -0.07
CA LEU A 121 -8.98 -15.46 0.31
C LEU A 121 -7.47 -15.22 0.29
N ARG A 122 -7.00 -14.23 -0.47
CA ARG A 122 -5.58 -13.86 -0.48
C ARG A 122 -5.26 -12.67 0.40
N TYR A 123 -6.26 -11.93 0.86
CA TYR A 123 -6.06 -10.81 1.76
C TYR A 123 -5.37 -11.28 3.04
N ASN A 124 -4.08 -10.97 3.15
CA ASN A 124 -3.31 -11.12 4.36
C ASN A 124 -3.09 -9.73 4.93
N PRO A 125 -3.64 -9.31 6.08
CA PRO A 125 -3.48 -7.94 6.56
C PRO A 125 -2.01 -7.54 6.83
N ASP A 126 -1.12 -8.52 7.01
CA ASP A 126 0.25 -8.30 7.44
C ASP A 126 1.27 -8.63 6.33
N SER A 127 2.40 -7.91 6.31
CA SER A 127 3.58 -8.26 5.52
C SER A 127 4.76 -8.43 6.46
N GLU A 128 5.48 -9.55 6.36
CA GLU A 128 6.72 -9.76 7.10
C GLU A 128 7.92 -9.47 6.20
N LEU A 129 8.39 -8.22 6.21
CA LEU A 129 9.49 -7.75 5.36
C LEU A 129 10.79 -7.52 6.15
N SER A 130 10.84 -7.87 7.44
CA SER A 130 11.98 -7.55 8.31
C SER A 130 13.29 -8.26 7.93
N ASN A 131 13.20 -9.37 7.18
CA ASN A 131 14.35 -10.13 6.69
C ASN A 131 14.89 -9.63 5.34
N MET A 132 14.25 -8.62 4.73
CA MET A 132 14.68 -8.03 3.46
C MET A 132 15.58 -6.81 3.70
N SER A 133 16.37 -6.45 2.69
CA SER A 133 17.08 -5.17 2.70
C SER A 133 16.09 -3.99 2.58
N TYR A 134 16.52 -2.77 2.88
CA TYR A 134 15.65 -1.59 2.82
C TYR A 134 15.04 -1.37 1.44
N SER A 135 15.84 -1.50 0.39
CA SER A 135 15.37 -1.33 -0.99
C SER A 135 14.44 -2.46 -1.42
N GLN A 136 14.75 -3.71 -1.07
CA GLN A 136 13.90 -4.86 -1.35
C GLN A 136 12.54 -4.75 -0.65
N ALA A 137 12.53 -4.44 0.64
CA ALA A 137 11.30 -4.26 1.41
C ALA A 137 10.43 -3.13 0.83
N PHE A 138 11.05 -2.03 0.36
CA PHE A 138 10.32 -0.95 -0.30
C PHE A 138 9.68 -1.40 -1.61
N VAL A 139 10.43 -2.11 -2.46
CA VAL A 139 9.92 -2.61 -3.75
C VAL A 139 8.73 -3.53 -3.52
N GLU A 140 8.85 -4.49 -2.61
CA GLU A 140 7.77 -5.43 -2.27
C GLU A 140 6.53 -4.69 -1.72
N MET A 141 6.73 -3.72 -0.82
CA MET A 141 5.64 -2.89 -0.30
C MET A 141 4.94 -2.11 -1.42
N ASN A 142 5.68 -1.50 -2.34
CA ASN A 142 5.10 -0.72 -3.45
C ASN A 142 4.34 -1.62 -4.44
N GLU A 143 4.90 -2.78 -4.78
CA GLU A 143 4.25 -3.78 -5.64
C GLU A 143 2.94 -4.25 -5.01
N ARG A 144 2.97 -4.58 -3.71
CA ARG A 144 1.78 -4.95 -2.97
C ARG A 144 0.73 -3.85 -2.95
N LEU A 145 1.10 -2.62 -2.60
CA LEU A 145 0.18 -1.48 -2.62
C LEU A 145 -0.41 -1.25 -4.02
N SER A 146 0.36 -1.47 -5.09
CA SER A 146 -0.13 -1.32 -6.46
C SER A 146 -1.24 -2.31 -6.85
N MET A 147 -1.26 -3.49 -6.23
CA MET A 147 -2.26 -4.53 -6.48
C MET A 147 -3.46 -4.44 -5.53
N GLU A 148 -3.19 -4.14 -4.26
CA GLU A 148 -4.16 -4.32 -3.18
C GLU A 148 -4.84 -3.03 -2.73
N TYR A 149 -4.24 -1.86 -2.98
CA TYR A 149 -4.80 -0.61 -2.52
C TYR A 149 -6.05 -0.22 -3.33
N PRO A 150 -7.25 -0.17 -2.71
CA PRO A 150 -8.52 -0.14 -3.44
C PRO A 150 -8.81 1.19 -4.14
N PHE A 151 -8.10 2.26 -3.76
CA PHE A 151 -8.33 3.60 -4.29
C PHE A 151 -7.28 4.03 -5.32
N GLY A 152 -6.41 3.11 -5.78
CA GLY A 152 -5.31 3.43 -6.70
C GLY A 152 -5.81 4.10 -7.98
N ASP A 153 -6.74 3.46 -8.68
CA ASP A 153 -7.32 3.97 -9.92
C ASP A 153 -8.10 5.27 -9.71
N TRP A 154 -8.96 5.30 -8.68
CA TRP A 154 -9.78 6.47 -8.36
C TRP A 154 -8.92 7.71 -8.04
N LYS A 155 -7.82 7.52 -7.31
CA LYS A 155 -6.86 8.57 -6.95
C LYS A 155 -5.76 8.78 -7.99
N LYS A 156 -5.79 8.02 -9.09
CA LYS A 156 -4.81 8.07 -10.20
C LYS A 156 -3.36 7.95 -9.71
N ILE A 157 -3.12 7.03 -8.77
CA ILE A 157 -1.79 6.82 -8.21
C ILE A 157 -0.90 6.15 -9.27
N ASN A 158 0.21 6.80 -9.62
CA ASN A 158 1.21 6.21 -10.49
C ASN A 158 2.26 5.47 -9.66
N TRP A 159 1.98 4.19 -9.38
CA TRP A 159 2.84 3.32 -8.57
C TRP A 159 4.23 3.13 -9.16
N GLU A 160 4.36 3.11 -10.48
CA GLU A 160 5.66 2.99 -11.16
C GLU A 160 6.50 4.26 -10.95
N ALA A 161 5.91 5.45 -11.13
CA ALA A 161 6.61 6.70 -10.89
C ALA A 161 7.01 6.87 -9.41
N LEU A 162 6.17 6.42 -8.47
CA LEU A 162 6.54 6.41 -7.05
C LEU A 162 7.73 5.48 -6.79
N ARG A 163 7.72 4.26 -7.33
CA ARG A 163 8.85 3.33 -7.25
C ARG A 163 10.13 3.95 -7.82
N SER A 164 10.09 4.44 -9.06
CA SER A 164 11.26 5.05 -9.72
C SER A 164 11.83 6.24 -8.95
N LYS A 165 10.97 7.00 -8.26
CA LYS A 165 11.40 8.14 -7.44
C LYS A 165 12.11 7.69 -6.16
N PHE A 166 11.53 6.74 -5.43
CA PHE A 166 11.94 6.44 -4.05
C PHE A 166 12.93 5.27 -3.94
N GLU A 167 12.88 4.28 -4.84
CA GLU A 167 13.77 3.11 -4.83
C GLU A 167 15.27 3.50 -4.76
N PRO A 168 15.78 4.46 -5.57
CA PRO A 168 17.19 4.86 -5.49
C PRO A 168 17.58 5.49 -4.15
N ILE A 169 16.63 6.13 -3.46
CA ILE A 169 16.86 6.76 -2.15
C ILE A 169 16.96 5.68 -1.07
N PHE A 170 16.10 4.65 -1.13
CA PHE A 170 16.20 3.47 -0.25
C PHE A 170 17.50 2.71 -0.47
N GLN A 171 17.95 2.53 -1.72
CA GLN A 171 19.25 1.94 -2.04
C GLN A 171 20.41 2.75 -1.43
N LYS A 172 20.34 4.08 -1.51
CA LYS A 172 21.34 4.96 -0.87
C LYS A 172 21.32 4.84 0.66
N ALA A 173 20.14 4.79 1.26
CA ALA A 173 20.00 4.60 2.70
C ALA A 173 20.58 3.25 3.15
N GLU A 174 20.36 2.20 2.36
CA GLU A 174 20.91 0.87 2.58
C GLU A 174 22.44 0.85 2.50
N GLN A 175 23.02 1.37 1.41
CA GLN A 175 24.46 1.43 1.19
C GLN A 175 25.20 2.17 2.30
N ASN A 176 24.59 3.25 2.82
CA ASN A 176 25.17 4.08 3.87
C ASN A 176 24.82 3.61 5.28
N GLN A 177 24.00 2.56 5.42
CA GLN A 177 23.39 2.14 6.69
C GLN A 177 22.67 3.31 7.42
N ASP A 178 22.09 4.23 6.64
CA ASP A 178 21.47 5.45 7.12
C ASP A 178 20.00 5.21 7.48
N LYS A 179 19.78 4.87 8.75
CA LYS A 179 18.43 4.68 9.29
C LYS A 179 17.60 5.96 9.23
N ALA A 180 18.19 7.14 9.41
CA ALA A 180 17.43 8.39 9.39
C ALA A 180 16.89 8.68 7.99
N LEU A 181 17.73 8.50 6.96
CA LEU A 181 17.31 8.63 5.57
C LEU A 181 16.24 7.60 5.20
N TYR A 182 16.35 6.36 5.66
CA TYR A 182 15.33 5.33 5.45
C TYR A 182 13.95 5.78 5.98
N TYR A 183 13.88 6.20 7.25
CA TYR A 183 12.62 6.63 7.87
C TYR A 183 12.07 7.90 7.25
N GLN A 184 12.91 8.87 6.90
CA GLN A 184 12.48 10.08 6.21
C GLN A 184 11.88 9.76 4.84
N THR A 185 12.56 8.93 4.05
CA THR A 185 12.10 8.50 2.72
C THR A 185 10.77 7.77 2.81
N LEU A 186 10.60 6.93 3.82
CA LEU A 186 9.34 6.22 4.06
C LEU A 186 8.18 7.19 4.39
N LYS A 187 8.41 8.20 5.23
CA LYS A 187 7.42 9.26 5.51
C LYS A 187 7.03 10.02 4.23
N GLU A 188 8.00 10.35 3.40
CA GLU A 188 7.77 11.06 2.13
C GLU A 188 7.00 10.20 1.12
N TYR A 189 7.31 8.90 1.03
CA TYR A 189 6.57 7.95 0.20
C TYR A 189 5.11 7.84 0.63
N ILE A 190 4.84 7.60 1.92
CA ILE A 190 3.49 7.48 2.44
C ILE A 190 2.69 8.76 2.22
N SER A 191 3.31 9.93 2.49
CA SER A 191 2.70 11.24 2.26
C SER A 191 2.36 11.54 0.79
N SER A 192 2.92 10.77 -0.16
CA SER A 192 2.61 10.92 -1.58
C SER A 192 1.33 10.21 -2.02
N ILE A 193 0.76 9.33 -1.19
CA ILE A 193 -0.48 8.59 -1.44
C ILE A 193 -1.63 9.36 -0.79
N PRO A 194 -2.49 10.11 -1.49
CA PRO A 194 -3.41 11.08 -0.87
C PRO A 194 -4.57 10.41 -0.11
N ASP A 195 -4.32 9.86 1.10
CA ASP A 195 -5.28 9.14 1.93
C ASP A 195 -5.01 9.27 3.44
N GLY A 196 -6.02 9.72 4.18
CA GLY A 196 -5.99 9.83 5.64
C GLY A 196 -5.77 8.54 6.42
N HIS A 197 -5.91 7.38 5.78
CA HIS A 197 -5.76 6.06 6.40
C HIS A 197 -4.43 5.37 6.05
N VAL A 198 -3.64 5.96 5.16
CA VAL A 198 -2.31 5.46 4.82
C VAL A 198 -1.30 6.21 5.68
N GLY A 199 -0.66 5.51 6.60
CA GLY A 199 0.22 6.11 7.59
C GLY A 199 1.24 5.13 8.13
N LEU A 200 2.27 5.68 8.78
CA LEU A 200 3.23 4.90 9.54
C LEU A 200 2.75 4.77 10.99
N LYS A 201 3.11 3.65 11.63
CA LYS A 201 2.90 3.52 13.06
C LYS A 201 3.72 4.59 13.80
N GLU A 202 3.04 5.46 14.52
CA GLU A 202 3.69 6.57 15.22
C GLU A 202 4.66 6.08 16.30
N ASN A 203 5.92 6.50 16.21
CA ASN A 203 6.83 6.47 17.34
C ASN A 203 6.78 7.83 18.07
N LYS A 204 6.04 7.89 19.18
CA LYS A 204 5.82 9.13 19.94
C LYS A 204 7.11 9.80 20.40
N SER A 205 8.17 9.06 20.70
CA SER A 205 9.44 9.67 21.14
C SER A 205 10.18 10.34 19.99
N GLU A 206 10.22 9.72 18.81
CA GLU A 206 10.84 10.30 17.61
C GLU A 206 10.04 11.51 17.13
N LEU A 207 8.71 11.39 17.11
CA LEU A 207 7.81 12.50 16.79
C LEU A 207 8.04 13.70 17.71
N LYS A 208 8.16 13.46 19.02
CA LYS A 208 8.43 14.51 20.01
C LYS A 208 9.83 15.11 19.83
N ALA A 209 10.83 14.33 19.44
CA ALA A 209 12.17 14.84 19.18
C ALA A 209 12.19 15.77 17.94
N GLU A 210 11.42 15.44 16.90
CA GLU A 210 11.39 16.17 15.63
C GLU A 210 10.52 17.43 15.69
N ILE A 211 9.31 17.33 16.26
CA ILE A 211 8.29 18.40 16.22
C ILE A 211 7.65 18.71 17.58
N GLY A 212 8.23 18.22 18.69
CA GLY A 212 7.65 18.37 20.02
C GLY A 212 7.64 19.80 20.56
N GLY A 213 8.44 20.70 19.98
CA GLY A 213 8.43 22.13 20.28
C GLY A 213 7.46 22.92 19.40
N GLY A 214 6.86 23.97 19.95
CA GLY A 214 6.15 25.00 19.19
C GLY A 214 6.35 26.41 19.76
N PHE A 215 6.14 27.42 18.93
CA PHE A 215 6.39 28.82 19.33
C PHE A 215 5.15 29.55 19.85
N GLY A 216 4.04 28.82 20.02
CA GLY A 216 2.78 29.35 20.55
C GLY A 216 1.90 30.01 19.50
N ILE A 217 2.08 29.68 18.24
CA ILE A 217 1.24 30.16 17.13
C ILE A 217 0.88 29.00 16.20
N THR A 218 -0.16 29.20 15.41
CA THR A 218 -0.41 28.41 14.19
C THR A 218 -0.61 29.37 13.03
N THR A 219 -0.38 28.90 11.81
CA THR A 219 -0.55 29.70 10.61
C THR A 219 -1.58 29.13 9.65
N ILE A 220 -2.03 29.95 8.71
CA ILE A 220 -2.85 29.58 7.58
C ILE A 220 -2.33 30.32 6.34
N ARG A 221 -2.45 29.70 5.17
CA ARG A 221 -2.13 30.32 3.89
C ARG A 221 -3.40 30.84 3.20
N LEU A 222 -3.37 32.06 2.71
CA LEU A 222 -4.41 32.63 1.85
C LEU A 222 -4.17 32.26 0.38
N ASP A 223 -5.17 32.49 -0.48
CA ASP A 223 -5.12 32.11 -1.90
C ASP A 223 -4.01 32.85 -2.68
N ASP A 224 -3.64 34.06 -2.26
CA ASP A 224 -2.52 34.83 -2.82
C ASP A 224 -1.13 34.30 -2.36
N GLY A 225 -1.11 33.35 -1.43
CA GLY A 225 0.09 32.77 -0.84
C GLY A 225 0.57 33.44 0.44
N THR A 226 -0.11 34.49 0.91
CA THR A 226 0.21 35.18 2.17
C THR A 226 0.01 34.23 3.35
N ILE A 227 0.96 34.21 4.29
CA ILE A 227 0.91 33.36 5.49
C ILE A 227 0.49 34.20 6.69
N LEU A 228 -0.68 33.93 7.24
CA LEU A 228 -1.22 34.64 8.40
C LEU A 228 -1.18 33.77 9.65
N VAL A 229 -0.98 34.41 10.80
CA VAL A 229 -1.19 33.80 12.12
C VAL A 229 -2.68 33.71 12.40
N ASN A 230 -3.22 32.50 12.53
CA ASN A 230 -4.64 32.28 12.84
C ASN A 230 -4.90 31.98 14.32
N LYS A 231 -3.86 31.68 15.10
CA LYS A 231 -3.95 31.48 16.55
C LYS A 231 -2.66 31.93 17.23
N VAL A 232 -2.81 32.55 18.40
CA VAL A 232 -1.73 32.83 19.34
C VAL A 232 -2.13 32.23 20.70
N ILE A 233 -1.22 31.47 21.31
CA ILE A 233 -1.42 30.87 22.64
C ILE A 233 -1.05 31.91 23.69
N LYS A 234 -1.96 32.14 24.64
CA LYS A 234 -1.74 33.04 25.77
C LYS A 234 -0.54 32.58 26.62
N GLY A 235 0.30 33.52 27.03
CA GLY A 235 1.53 33.28 27.80
C GLY A 235 2.70 32.73 26.98
N SER A 236 2.53 32.49 25.68
CA SER A 236 3.57 31.92 24.83
C SER A 236 4.68 32.90 24.46
N ALA A 237 5.81 32.37 23.99
CA ALA A 237 6.91 33.19 23.47
C ALA A 237 6.46 34.12 22.33
N ALA A 238 5.57 33.67 21.43
CA ALA A 238 5.02 34.51 20.39
C ALA A 238 4.19 35.69 20.92
N GLU A 239 3.33 35.46 21.92
CA GLU A 239 2.54 36.53 22.53
C GLU A 239 3.44 37.56 23.25
N GLN A 240 4.41 37.08 24.05
CA GLN A 240 5.36 37.94 24.77
C GLN A 240 6.20 38.81 23.82
N LYS A 241 6.43 38.33 22.60
CA LYS A 241 7.15 39.02 21.53
C LYS A 241 6.25 39.89 20.65
N GLY A 242 4.95 39.93 20.95
CA GLY A 242 3.99 40.85 20.34
C GLY A 242 3.39 40.38 19.00
N ILE A 243 3.50 39.08 18.66
CA ILE A 243 2.74 38.52 17.55
C ILE A 243 1.25 38.49 17.92
N LYS A 244 0.42 38.93 16.99
CA LYS A 244 -1.04 38.92 17.12
C LYS A 244 -1.69 38.02 16.07
N VAL A 245 -2.92 37.61 16.34
CA VAL A 245 -3.77 36.98 15.31
C VAL A 245 -3.94 37.96 14.15
N GLY A 246 -3.84 37.45 12.92
CA GLY A 246 -3.84 38.22 11.69
C GLY A 246 -2.48 38.78 11.29
N ALA A 247 -1.41 38.56 12.08
CA ALA A 247 -0.07 38.94 11.66
C ALA A 247 0.38 38.15 10.43
N GLU A 248 0.97 38.84 9.47
CA GLU A 248 1.63 38.22 8.32
C GLU A 248 3.02 37.74 8.73
N ILE A 249 3.33 36.48 8.42
CA ILE A 249 4.70 35.95 8.51
C ILE A 249 5.37 36.20 7.16
N VAL A 250 6.49 36.92 7.19
CA VAL A 250 7.28 37.27 6.01
C VAL A 250 8.43 36.28 5.82
N THR A 251 9.13 35.95 6.91
CA THR A 251 10.18 34.92 6.88
C THR A 251 10.08 34.01 8.09
N TRP A 252 10.46 32.76 7.89
CA TRP A 252 10.51 31.72 8.91
C TRP A 252 11.82 30.96 8.83
N ASP A 253 12.61 31.02 9.91
CA ASP A 253 13.90 30.38 10.05
C ASP A 253 14.87 30.67 8.89
N GLY A 254 14.91 31.95 8.47
CA GLY A 254 15.75 32.42 7.37
C GLY A 254 15.22 32.17 5.96
N ARG A 255 14.05 31.53 5.81
CA ARG A 255 13.40 31.29 4.52
C ARG A 255 12.18 32.19 4.32
N ASP A 256 11.78 32.38 3.06
CA ASP A 256 10.49 33.00 2.74
C ASP A 256 9.35 32.20 3.40
N ALA A 257 8.32 32.90 3.90
CA ALA A 257 7.25 32.25 4.64
C ALA A 257 6.45 31.25 3.79
N LYS A 258 6.20 31.55 2.52
CA LYS A 258 5.47 30.66 1.61
C LYS A 258 6.33 29.43 1.30
N GLU A 259 7.63 29.62 1.11
CA GLU A 259 8.57 28.51 0.96
C GLU A 259 8.57 27.60 2.21
N ALA A 260 8.72 28.19 3.40
CA ALA A 260 8.71 27.45 4.67
C ALA A 260 7.39 26.73 4.91
N TYR A 261 6.25 27.35 4.57
CA TYR A 261 4.93 26.73 4.66
C TYR A 261 4.81 25.50 3.76
N ASN A 262 5.20 25.63 2.49
CA ASN A 262 5.11 24.53 1.52
C ASN A 262 6.06 23.37 1.87
N ASN A 263 7.19 23.68 2.50
CA ASN A 263 8.22 22.74 2.92
C ASN A 263 8.13 22.35 4.41
N SER A 264 6.97 22.55 5.05
CA SER A 264 6.76 22.25 6.49
C SER A 264 6.80 20.74 6.84
N GLY A 265 7.11 19.88 5.87
CA GLY A 265 7.98 18.73 6.06
C GLY A 265 7.62 17.80 7.20
N PHE A 266 6.36 17.37 7.32
CA PHE A 266 6.04 16.25 8.19
C PHE A 266 4.62 15.75 7.95
N ILE A 267 4.41 14.49 7.58
CA ILE A 267 3.10 13.89 7.85
C ILE A 267 3.31 12.40 8.15
N VAL A 268 2.95 11.97 9.38
CA VAL A 268 2.98 10.54 9.75
C VAL A 268 1.85 9.77 9.07
N THR A 269 0.80 10.49 8.70
CA THR A 269 -0.33 10.00 7.93
C THR A 269 -0.43 10.80 6.66
N SER A 270 -0.75 10.19 5.53
CA SER A 270 -1.09 10.99 4.38
C SER A 270 -2.41 11.74 4.60
N LEU A 271 -2.65 12.78 3.79
CA LEU A 271 -3.84 13.61 3.88
C LEU A 271 -4.64 13.46 2.59
N ALA A 272 -5.94 13.19 2.74
CA ALA A 272 -6.81 12.87 1.62
C ALA A 272 -7.16 14.09 0.74
N THR A 273 -7.02 15.31 1.26
CA THR A 273 -7.42 16.54 0.57
C THR A 273 -6.36 17.62 0.66
N GLU A 274 -6.32 18.49 -0.36
CA GLU A 274 -5.43 19.65 -0.37
C GLU A 274 -5.73 20.61 0.79
N GLN A 275 -6.99 20.76 1.19
CA GLN A 275 -7.39 21.58 2.33
C GLN A 275 -6.82 21.03 3.64
N ALA A 276 -6.92 19.72 3.86
CA ALA A 276 -6.34 19.08 5.05
C ALA A 276 -4.81 19.21 5.06
N LYS A 277 -4.18 19.07 3.90
CA LYS A 277 -2.74 19.29 3.69
C LYS A 277 -2.32 20.71 4.02
N MET A 278 -2.99 21.71 3.45
CA MET A 278 -2.73 23.11 3.76
C MET A 278 -2.90 23.38 5.26
N HIS A 279 -3.98 22.89 5.88
CA HIS A 279 -4.18 23.07 7.32
C HIS A 279 -3.02 22.47 8.15
N HIS A 280 -2.60 21.24 7.85
CA HIS A 280 -1.48 20.61 8.54
C HIS A 280 -0.16 21.34 8.32
N GLN A 281 0.11 21.82 7.10
CA GLN A 281 1.31 22.61 6.81
C GLN A 281 1.39 23.86 7.69
N GLY A 282 0.26 24.54 7.93
CA GLY A 282 0.20 25.70 8.82
C GLY A 282 0.43 25.35 10.30
N LEU A 283 0.05 24.16 10.74
CA LEU A 283 0.41 23.66 12.07
C LEU A 283 1.92 23.38 12.16
N LEU A 284 2.45 22.66 11.18
CA LEU A 284 3.80 22.10 11.21
C LEU A 284 4.91 23.10 10.91
N MET A 285 4.63 24.12 10.10
CA MET A 285 5.56 25.23 9.85
C MET A 285 6.08 25.81 11.17
N THR A 286 5.22 25.85 12.19
CA THR A 286 5.52 26.43 13.50
C THR A 286 6.08 25.43 14.53
N ARG A 287 6.34 24.19 14.10
CA ARG A 287 6.91 23.12 14.94
C ARG A 287 8.41 22.98 14.73
N ALA A 288 9.09 22.53 15.77
CA ALA A 288 10.52 22.32 15.78
C ALA A 288 10.94 21.36 16.91
N PRO A 289 12.19 20.86 16.92
CA PRO A 289 12.74 20.20 18.09
C PRO A 289 12.69 21.09 19.34
N ILE A 290 12.53 20.46 20.51
CA ILE A 290 12.51 21.18 21.79
C ILE A 290 13.84 21.92 21.97
N GLY A 291 13.76 23.21 22.31
CA GLY A 291 14.92 24.06 22.54
C GLY A 291 15.49 24.72 21.27
N LYS A 292 15.00 24.39 20.07
CA LYS A 292 15.40 25.07 18.84
C LYS A 292 15.04 26.56 18.91
N GLU A 293 15.97 27.38 18.44
CA GLU A 293 15.73 28.79 18.16
C GLU A 293 15.40 29.01 16.69
N VAL A 294 14.43 29.87 16.41
CA VAL A 294 14.07 30.25 15.03
C VAL A 294 14.00 31.77 14.91
N GLN A 295 14.49 32.30 13.79
CA GLN A 295 14.31 33.71 13.44
C GLN A 295 13.03 33.89 12.63
N VAL A 296 12.21 34.88 12.97
CA VAL A 296 10.96 35.16 12.27
C VAL A 296 10.83 36.65 12.00
N ALA A 297 10.42 36.98 10.78
CA ALA A 297 9.97 38.31 10.42
C ALA A 297 8.44 38.31 10.28
N PHE A 298 7.76 39.24 10.94
CA PHE A 298 6.30 39.37 10.85
C PHE A 298 5.83 40.82 10.81
N ILE A 299 4.61 41.03 10.30
CA ILE A 299 3.93 42.32 10.24
C ILE A 299 2.55 42.15 10.89
N ASN A 300 2.29 42.85 12.00
CA ASN A 300 0.94 42.89 12.57
C ASN A 300 0.01 43.74 11.68
N LEU A 301 -1.30 43.47 11.68
CA LEU A 301 -2.30 44.16 10.84
C LEU A 301 -2.23 45.70 10.82
N ASN A 302 -1.80 46.32 11.93
CA ASN A 302 -1.73 47.78 12.08
C ASN A 302 -0.30 48.33 11.90
N GLU A 303 0.63 47.52 11.41
CA GLU A 303 2.03 47.86 11.23
C GLU A 303 2.39 47.72 9.74
N THR A 304 3.34 48.52 9.28
CA THR A 304 3.80 48.50 7.87
C THR A 304 5.26 48.05 7.73
N LYS A 305 5.97 47.90 8.86
CA LYS A 305 7.37 47.49 8.88
C LYS A 305 7.50 46.12 9.55
N PRO A 306 8.26 45.19 8.96
CA PRO A 306 8.47 43.88 9.56
C PRO A 306 9.31 44.00 10.84
N LYS A 307 8.89 43.26 11.87
CA LYS A 307 9.67 43.04 13.09
C LYS A 307 10.37 41.69 12.98
N ARG A 308 11.69 41.68 13.19
CA ARG A 308 12.50 40.46 13.21
C ARG A 308 12.82 40.07 14.64
N LEU A 309 12.45 38.86 15.04
CA LEU A 309 12.66 38.36 16.40
C LEU A 309 13.18 36.92 16.37
N HIS A 310 13.95 36.57 17.39
CA HIS A 310 14.33 35.19 17.66
C HIS A 310 13.36 34.60 18.69
N PHE A 311 12.83 33.43 18.39
CA PHE A 311 12.04 32.63 19.30
C PHE A 311 12.90 31.48 19.81
N ARG A 312 12.91 31.25 21.12
CA ARG A 312 13.28 29.97 21.70
C ARG A 312 12.00 29.30 22.17
N HIS A 313 11.85 28.01 21.90
CA HIS A 313 10.83 27.22 22.56
C HIS A 313 11.01 27.33 24.09
N MET A 314 10.02 27.88 24.79
CA MET A 314 9.94 27.76 26.25
C MET A 314 9.05 26.56 26.57
N THR A 315 9.54 25.64 27.41
CA THR A 315 8.73 24.59 28.02
C THR A 315 7.57 25.26 28.73
N THR A 316 6.41 25.29 28.09
CA THR A 316 5.16 25.59 28.77
C THR A 316 4.75 24.31 29.48
N THR A 317 4.86 24.33 30.80
CA THR A 317 4.18 23.39 31.68
C THR A 317 2.67 23.52 31.45
N SER A 318 2.10 22.57 30.74
CA SER A 318 0.68 22.22 30.80
C SER A 318 0.51 20.77 30.40
#